data_AF-A0A7S2HLQ6-F1
#
_entry.id   AF-A0A7S2HLQ6-F1
#
_cell.length_a   1.000
_cell.length_b   1.000
_cell.length_c   1.000
_cell.angle_alpha   90.00
_cell.angle_beta   90.00
_cell.angle_gamma   90.00
#
_symmetry.space_group_name_H-M   'P 1'
#
loop_
_entity.id
_entity.type
_entity.pdbx_description
1 polymer ?
#
loop_
_entity_poly.entity_id
_entity_poly.type
_entity_poly.pdbx_seq_one_letter_code
_entity_poly.pdbx_strand_id
1 'polypeptide(L)'
;AGRCHAPVWYSLPGACPQMRYHLKTPRCVKNFPGGFAWASYNESTGLGRKDDWQVTGERTLTYHVDWAGEVTLDELVGIYNYTSFMSHGYREYDKVSDRGYGTSFWNGIHDETACKYRMDRLRELLNEKISTKYGATAKFPRNLPDPICDVGG
;
A
#
# COMPACT_ATOMS: atom_id res chain seq x y z
N ALA A 1 -17.93 9.53 -17.59
CA ALA A 1 -16.60 9.83 -18.17
C ALA A 1 -15.57 9.81 -17.04
N GLY A 2 -15.26 8.60 -16.56
CA GLY A 2 -14.35 8.38 -15.45
C GLY A 2 -12.90 8.69 -15.82
N ARG A 3 -12.29 9.65 -15.12
CA ARG A 3 -10.85 9.88 -15.15
C ARG A 3 -10.18 8.93 -14.17
N CYS A 4 -9.29 8.08 -14.69
CA CYS A 4 -8.28 7.38 -13.90
C CYS A 4 -7.29 8.37 -13.24
N HIS A 5 -6.39 7.90 -12.35
CA HIS A 5 -5.17 8.54 -11.74
C HIS A 5 -5.29 8.81 -10.21
N ALA A 6 -4.25 8.92 -9.36
CA ALA A 6 -2.80 8.60 -9.34
C ALA A 6 -2.51 8.07 -7.90
N PRO A 7 -1.39 7.37 -7.61
CA PRO A 7 -1.16 6.78 -6.29
C PRO A 7 -1.14 7.81 -5.15
N VAL A 8 -1.71 7.42 -4.00
CA VAL A 8 -1.70 8.23 -2.77
C VAL A 8 -0.47 7.89 -1.94
N TRP A 9 0.26 8.92 -1.55
CA TRP A 9 1.46 8.80 -0.73
C TRP A 9 1.16 9.29 0.68
N TYR A 10 1.39 8.44 1.67
CA TYR A 10 1.35 8.81 3.08
C TYR A 10 2.76 9.05 3.58
N SER A 11 2.97 10.14 4.31
CA SER A 11 4.20 10.39 5.06
C SER A 11 3.89 10.34 6.54
N LEU A 12 4.59 9.46 7.26
CA LEU A 12 4.43 9.33 8.71
C LEU A 12 5.49 10.19 9.41
N PRO A 13 5.17 10.78 10.58
CA PRO A 13 6.11 11.65 11.29
C PRO A 13 7.42 10.93 11.67
N GLY A 14 8.51 11.27 10.97
CA GLY A 14 9.83 10.76 11.32
C GLY A 14 10.48 11.56 12.46
N ALA A 15 11.42 10.93 13.17
CA ALA A 15 12.20 11.64 14.19
C ALA A 15 12.98 12.83 13.60
N CYS A 16 13.10 13.92 14.34
CA CYS A 16 13.89 15.10 14.00
C CYS A 16 13.58 15.67 12.59
N PRO A 17 12.34 16.14 12.31
CA PRO A 17 11.92 16.61 10.99
C PRO A 17 12.66 17.88 10.53
N GLN A 18 13.25 18.64 11.45
CA GLN A 18 14.04 19.84 11.14
C GLN A 18 15.45 19.55 10.59
N MET A 19 15.90 18.30 10.56
CA MET A 19 17.23 17.94 10.05
C MET A 19 17.11 16.92 8.92
N ARG A 20 18.04 16.99 7.96
CA ARG A 20 18.17 15.97 6.91
C ARG A 20 18.45 14.61 7.53
N TYR A 21 17.97 13.55 6.88
CA TYR A 21 18.09 12.17 7.36
C TYR A 21 19.49 11.81 7.88
N HIS A 22 20.53 12.14 7.11
CA HIS A 22 21.93 11.84 7.43
C HIS A 22 22.59 12.82 8.43
N LEU A 23 21.89 13.87 8.88
CA LEU A 23 22.42 14.89 9.80
C LEU A 23 21.76 14.81 11.19
N LYS A 24 20.87 13.86 11.43
CA LYS A 24 20.13 13.76 12.69
C LYS A 24 21.08 13.47 13.85
N THR A 25 21.02 14.32 14.88
CA THR A 25 21.78 14.11 16.11
C THR A 25 20.97 13.35 17.16
N PRO A 26 21.61 12.61 18.08
CA PRO A 26 20.92 11.95 19.19
C PRO A 26 20.08 12.93 20.03
N ARG A 27 20.60 14.14 20.27
CA ARG A 27 19.86 15.21 20.97
C ARG A 27 18.58 15.60 20.25
N CYS A 28 18.61 15.72 18.92
CA CYS A 28 17.43 16.07 18.14
C CYS A 28 16.39 14.95 18.14
N VAL A 29 16.81 13.70 17.94
CA VAL A 29 15.92 12.52 17.97
C VAL A 29 15.25 12.40 19.34
N LYS A 30 15.98 12.62 20.45
CA LYS A 30 15.41 12.61 21.81
C LYS A 30 14.33 13.68 22.00
N ASN A 31 14.55 14.88 21.45
CA ASN A 31 13.60 16.00 21.58
C ASN A 31 12.39 15.85 20.65
N PHE A 32 12.59 15.26 19.47
CA PHE A 32 11.60 15.10 18.41
C PHE A 32 11.59 13.64 17.94
N PRO A 33 11.01 12.72 18.72
CA PRO A 33 11.08 11.27 18.46
C PRO A 33 10.21 10.79 17.29
N GLY A 34 9.30 11.63 16.78
CA GLY A 34 8.39 11.28 15.69
C GLY A 34 7.14 10.52 16.14
N GLY A 35 7.14 9.90 17.33
CA GLY A 35 5.94 9.26 17.87
C GLY A 35 5.62 7.89 17.29
N PHE A 36 6.55 7.29 16.53
CA PHE A 36 6.44 5.88 16.16
C PHE A 36 6.62 5.03 17.42
N ALA A 37 5.60 4.24 17.74
CA ALA A 37 5.65 3.21 18.77
C ALA A 37 6.61 2.11 18.32
N TRP A 38 7.90 2.37 18.55
CA TRP A 38 8.86 1.30 18.69
C TRP A 38 8.46 0.52 19.94
N ALA A 39 8.65 -0.75 19.89
CA ALA A 39 8.27 -1.65 20.96
C ALA A 39 9.53 -1.86 21.82
N SER A 40 9.60 -1.66 23.13
CA SER A 40 10.86 -1.67 23.95
C SER A 40 12.21 -1.22 23.29
N TYR A 41 12.62 0.03 23.52
CA TYR A 41 13.74 0.72 22.87
C TYR A 41 14.98 0.17 23.47
N ASN A 42 15.76 -0.45 22.63
CA ASN A 42 17.07 -0.88 23.03
C ASN A 42 18.02 0.31 22.84
N GLU A 43 18.42 0.92 23.96
CA GLU A 43 19.43 2.00 23.97
C GLU A 43 20.74 1.62 23.27
N SER A 44 21.08 0.33 23.22
CA SER A 44 22.30 -0.16 22.56
C SER A 44 22.18 -0.34 21.05
N THR A 45 20.96 -0.44 20.50
CA THR A 45 20.74 -0.65 19.05
C THR A 45 19.89 0.44 18.38
N GLY A 46 19.23 1.29 19.17
CA GLY A 46 18.31 2.31 18.68
C GLY A 46 17.01 1.76 18.08
N LEU A 47 16.68 0.49 18.32
CA LEU A 47 15.53 -0.21 17.72
C LEU A 47 14.67 -0.92 18.77
N GLY A 48 13.40 -1.15 18.43
CA GLY A 48 12.41 -1.75 19.31
C GLY A 48 11.98 -3.22 19.01
N ARG A 49 11.67 -4.05 20.03
CA ARG A 49 11.07 -5.41 19.95
C ARG A 49 9.54 -5.46 19.77
N LYS A 50 9.09 -5.89 18.59
CA LYS A 50 7.72 -6.04 18.03
C LYS A 50 6.50 -6.35 18.95
N ASP A 51 6.68 -6.81 20.17
CA ASP A 51 5.70 -7.59 20.94
C ASP A 51 4.84 -6.78 21.95
N ASP A 52 5.07 -5.46 22.10
CA ASP A 52 4.33 -4.58 23.02
C ASP A 52 4.00 -3.20 22.40
N TRP A 53 3.24 -3.21 21.30
CA TRP A 53 2.83 -2.01 20.56
C TRP A 53 1.68 -1.25 21.25
N GLN A 54 1.99 -0.57 22.35
CA GLN A 54 1.01 0.31 23.00
C GLN A 54 1.11 1.72 22.46
N VAL A 55 0.12 2.11 21.65
CA VAL A 55 -0.12 3.51 21.30
C VAL A 55 -0.81 4.17 22.48
N THR A 56 -0.05 4.92 23.28
CA THR A 56 -0.55 5.62 24.47
C THR A 56 -0.96 7.06 24.17
N GLY A 57 -0.59 7.59 23.00
CA GLY A 57 -0.75 9.01 22.66
C GLY A 57 0.37 9.89 23.20
N GLU A 58 1.34 9.32 23.94
CA GLU A 58 2.55 10.04 24.34
C GLU A 58 3.38 10.45 23.12
N ARG A 59 4.26 11.44 23.31
CA ARG A 59 5.11 12.00 22.26
C ARG A 59 5.97 10.95 21.55
N THR A 60 6.29 9.85 22.23
CA THR A 60 7.09 8.73 21.71
C THR A 60 6.24 7.57 21.20
N LEU A 61 4.93 7.53 21.47
CA LEU A 61 4.05 6.37 21.27
C LEU A 61 2.69 6.80 20.69
N THR A 62 2.72 7.58 19.60
CA THR A 62 1.54 8.19 18.97
C THR A 62 0.93 7.30 17.87
N TYR A 63 1.73 6.50 17.17
CA TYR A 63 1.24 5.63 16.11
C TYR A 63 2.08 4.36 15.96
N HIS A 64 1.47 3.29 15.47
CA HIS A 64 2.17 2.11 14.97
C HIS A 64 1.70 1.84 13.54
N VAL A 65 2.58 1.29 12.72
CA VAL A 65 2.24 0.82 11.37
C VAL A 65 2.82 -0.56 11.20
N ASP A 66 1.98 -1.47 10.70
CA ASP A 66 2.38 -2.81 10.35
C ASP A 66 2.06 -3.07 8.88
N TRP A 67 2.98 -3.75 8.19
CA TRP A 67 2.85 -4.05 6.78
C TRP A 67 1.78 -5.13 6.57
N ALA A 68 0.63 -4.78 6.01
CA ALA A 68 -0.48 -5.73 5.83
C ALA A 68 -0.32 -6.66 4.61
N GLY A 69 0.66 -6.40 3.75
CA GLY A 69 0.87 -7.10 2.48
C GLY A 69 0.75 -6.16 1.28
N GLU A 70 1.09 -6.69 0.11
CA GLU A 70 0.96 -6.02 -1.19
C GLU A 70 0.41 -6.98 -2.23
N VAL A 71 -0.25 -6.44 -3.24
CA VAL A 71 -0.68 -7.15 -4.45
C VAL A 71 0.18 -6.65 -5.60
N THR A 72 0.89 -7.55 -6.26
CA THR A 72 1.67 -7.19 -7.45
C THR A 72 0.77 -7.08 -8.68
N LEU A 73 1.22 -6.39 -9.73
CA LEU A 73 0.48 -6.39 -11.00
C LEU A 73 0.37 -7.79 -11.60
N ASP A 74 1.43 -8.61 -11.49
CA ASP A 74 1.43 -10.00 -11.96
C ASP A 74 0.33 -10.83 -11.28
N GLU A 75 0.15 -10.65 -9.97
CA GLU A 75 -0.89 -11.30 -9.18
C GLU A 75 -2.28 -10.79 -9.57
N LEU A 76 -2.42 -9.47 -9.74
CA LEU A 76 -3.68 -8.84 -10.10
C LEU A 76 -4.17 -9.23 -11.50
N VAL A 77 -3.26 -9.26 -12.48
CA VAL A 77 -3.54 -9.54 -13.89
C VAL A 77 -3.52 -11.05 -14.17
N GLY A 78 -2.83 -11.85 -13.33
CA GLY A 78 -2.66 -13.29 -13.49
C GLY A 78 -1.52 -13.70 -14.43
N ILE A 79 -0.53 -12.84 -14.64
CA ILE A 79 0.61 -13.08 -15.55
C ILE A 79 1.89 -13.23 -14.73
N TYR A 80 2.16 -14.42 -14.21
CA TYR A 80 3.33 -14.67 -13.34
C TYR A 80 4.64 -14.94 -14.10
N ASN A 81 4.55 -15.31 -15.38
CA ASN A 81 5.73 -15.55 -16.22
C ASN A 81 5.61 -14.73 -17.51
N TYR A 82 6.07 -13.48 -17.42
CA TYR A 82 5.98 -12.52 -18.50
C TYR A 82 6.77 -12.95 -19.75
N THR A 83 7.91 -13.61 -19.57
CA THR A 83 8.72 -14.15 -20.67
C THR A 83 7.94 -15.19 -21.48
N SER A 84 7.30 -16.15 -20.81
CA SER A 84 6.46 -17.15 -21.45
C SER A 84 5.22 -16.51 -22.10
N PHE A 85 4.61 -15.54 -21.43
CA PHE A 85 3.47 -14.80 -21.97
C PHE A 85 3.82 -14.16 -23.32
N MET A 86 4.93 -13.42 -23.39
CA MET A 86 5.40 -12.82 -24.63
C MET A 86 5.82 -13.85 -25.70
N SER A 87 6.44 -14.98 -25.32
CA SER A 87 6.86 -15.99 -26.29
C SER A 87 5.71 -16.69 -27.02
N HIS A 88 4.51 -16.72 -26.41
CA HIS A 88 3.29 -17.23 -27.06
C HIS A 88 2.63 -16.19 -27.99
N GLY A 89 3.23 -15.01 -28.15
CA GLY A 89 2.66 -13.92 -28.95
C GLY A 89 1.52 -13.17 -28.25
N TYR A 90 1.38 -13.32 -26.93
CA TYR A 90 0.39 -12.60 -26.14
C TYR A 90 0.79 -11.15 -25.88
N ARG A 91 -0.20 -10.31 -25.56
CA ARG A 91 -0.03 -8.87 -25.31
C ARG A 91 -1.03 -8.45 -24.25
N GLU A 92 -0.58 -7.75 -23.22
CA GLU A 92 -1.47 -7.31 -22.13
C GLU A 92 -2.60 -6.41 -22.62
N TYR A 93 -2.30 -5.48 -23.53
CA TYR A 93 -3.27 -4.53 -24.04
C TYR A 93 -2.88 -4.02 -25.43
N ASP A 94 -3.87 -3.94 -26.31
CA ASP A 94 -3.78 -3.35 -27.64
C ASP A 94 -4.78 -2.19 -27.76
N LYS A 95 -4.26 -0.99 -28.02
CA LYS A 95 -5.05 0.25 -28.05
C LYS A 95 -6.09 0.29 -29.18
N VAL A 96 -5.82 -0.36 -30.31
CA VAL A 96 -6.70 -0.32 -31.49
C VAL A 96 -7.94 -1.18 -31.25
N SER A 97 -7.74 -2.35 -30.64
CA SER A 97 -8.82 -3.29 -30.33
C SER A 97 -9.37 -3.17 -28.90
N ASP A 98 -8.84 -2.25 -28.09
CA ASP A 98 -9.17 -2.00 -26.68
C ASP A 98 -9.26 -3.28 -25.84
N ARG A 99 -8.32 -4.20 -26.05
CA ARG A 99 -8.29 -5.53 -25.42
C ARG A 99 -6.90 -6.13 -25.29
N GLY A 100 -6.75 -7.09 -24.40
CA GLY A 100 -5.59 -7.97 -24.32
C GLY A 100 -5.69 -9.17 -25.26
N TYR A 101 -4.53 -9.78 -25.53
CA TYR A 101 -4.37 -11.06 -26.22
C TYR A 101 -3.69 -12.01 -25.23
N GLY A 102 -4.32 -13.13 -24.89
CA GLY A 102 -3.84 -14.01 -23.81
C GLY A 102 -4.24 -13.56 -22.40
N THR A 103 -4.88 -12.39 -22.26
CA THR A 103 -5.54 -11.91 -21.04
C THR A 103 -6.75 -11.05 -21.41
N SER A 104 -7.78 -11.03 -20.57
CA SER A 104 -8.94 -10.15 -20.72
C SER A 104 -8.97 -9.00 -19.71
N PHE A 105 -7.99 -8.95 -18.80
CA PHE A 105 -8.01 -8.04 -17.66
C PHE A 105 -8.09 -6.56 -18.07
N TRP A 106 -7.39 -6.18 -19.14
CA TRP A 106 -7.33 -4.80 -19.66
C TRP A 106 -8.38 -4.47 -20.74
N ASN A 107 -9.34 -5.36 -21.01
CA ASN A 107 -10.38 -5.11 -22.01
C ASN A 107 -11.30 -3.95 -21.60
N GLY A 108 -11.54 -2.98 -22.49
CA GLY A 108 -12.36 -1.82 -22.16
C GLY A 108 -11.70 -0.95 -21.09
N ILE A 109 -10.55 -0.33 -21.39
CA ILE A 109 -9.80 0.41 -20.35
C ILE A 109 -10.56 1.65 -19.85
N HIS A 110 -11.46 2.18 -20.68
CA HIS A 110 -12.33 3.30 -20.34
C HIS A 110 -13.75 2.87 -19.94
N ASP A 111 -14.02 1.57 -19.87
CA ASP A 111 -15.31 1.06 -19.42
C ASP A 111 -15.40 1.12 -17.89
N GLU A 112 -16.43 1.82 -17.39
CA GLU A 112 -16.61 2.05 -15.96
C GLU A 112 -16.90 0.74 -15.20
N THR A 113 -17.56 -0.23 -15.84
CA THR A 113 -17.86 -1.54 -15.24
C THR A 113 -16.58 -2.39 -15.14
N ALA A 114 -15.74 -2.39 -16.17
CA ALA A 114 -14.46 -3.07 -16.18
C ALA A 114 -13.48 -2.44 -15.16
N CYS A 115 -13.46 -1.11 -15.04
CA CYS A 115 -12.69 -0.42 -14.00
C CYS A 115 -13.15 -0.81 -12.59
N LYS A 116 -14.47 -0.86 -12.36
CA LYS A 116 -15.02 -1.34 -11.09
C LYS A 116 -14.57 -2.78 -10.79
N TYR A 117 -14.68 -3.67 -11.77
CA TYR A 117 -14.22 -5.06 -11.64
C TYR A 117 -12.74 -5.17 -11.23
N ARG A 118 -11.85 -4.39 -11.87
CA ARG A 118 -10.41 -4.38 -11.53
C ARG A 118 -10.15 -3.96 -10.09
N MET A 119 -10.84 -2.92 -9.64
CA MET A 119 -10.71 -2.43 -8.26
C MET A 119 -11.31 -3.41 -7.24
N ASP A 120 -12.42 -4.06 -7.57
CA ASP A 120 -13.01 -5.10 -6.72
C ASP A 120 -12.05 -6.30 -6.60
N ARG A 121 -11.42 -6.72 -7.71
CA ARG A 121 -10.41 -7.79 -7.70
C ARG A 121 -9.19 -7.45 -6.85
N LEU A 122 -8.68 -6.22 -6.92
CA LEU A 122 -7.59 -5.75 -6.06
C LEU A 122 -7.98 -5.80 -4.57
N ARG A 123 -9.21 -5.38 -4.24
CA ARG A 123 -9.73 -5.42 -2.86
C ARG A 123 -9.88 -6.85 -2.36
N GLU A 124 -10.30 -7.80 -3.20
CA GLU A 124 -10.36 -9.22 -2.83
C GLU A 124 -8.98 -9.75 -2.44
N LEU A 125 -7.97 -9.56 -3.30
CA LEU A 125 -6.60 -10.01 -3.06
C LEU A 125 -5.97 -9.38 -1.81
N LEU A 126 -6.21 -8.08 -1.58
CA LEU A 126 -5.77 -7.41 -0.36
C LEU A 126 -6.45 -7.97 0.89
N ASN A 127 -7.77 -8.22 0.82
CA ASN A 127 -8.50 -8.82 1.94
C ASN A 127 -7.99 -10.22 2.26
N GLU A 128 -7.69 -11.05 1.25
CA GLU A 128 -7.10 -12.38 1.45
C GLU A 128 -5.79 -12.26 2.25
N LYS A 129 -4.87 -11.38 1.85
CA LYS A 129 -3.59 -11.17 2.57
C LYS A 129 -3.78 -10.66 3.99
N ILE A 130 -4.68 -9.69 4.18
CA ILE A 130 -5.03 -9.16 5.50
C ILE A 130 -5.59 -10.27 6.39
N SER A 131 -6.54 -11.06 5.88
CA SER A 131 -7.16 -12.15 6.64
C SER A 131 -6.16 -13.27 6.94
N THR A 132 -5.22 -13.57 6.04
CA THR A 132 -4.12 -14.51 6.31
C THR A 132 -3.23 -14.02 7.44
N LYS A 133 -2.90 -12.72 7.47
CA LYS A 133 -1.98 -12.17 8.48
C LYS A 133 -2.65 -11.92 9.84
N TYR A 134 -3.85 -11.39 9.87
CA TYR A 134 -4.52 -10.89 11.08
C TYR A 134 -5.76 -11.69 11.49
N GLY A 135 -6.10 -12.75 10.75
CA GLY A 135 -7.24 -13.64 11.02
C GLY A 135 -8.48 -13.36 10.17
N ALA A 136 -9.37 -14.34 10.07
CA ALA A 136 -10.49 -14.35 9.12
C ALA A 136 -11.52 -13.22 9.29
N THR A 137 -11.57 -12.57 10.45
CA THR A 137 -12.44 -11.43 10.73
C THR A 137 -11.77 -10.09 10.37
N ALA A 138 -10.46 -10.06 10.19
CA ALA A 138 -9.72 -8.88 9.77
C ALA A 138 -9.99 -8.62 8.28
N LYS A 139 -10.47 -7.42 7.99
CA LYS A 139 -10.73 -6.92 6.64
C LYS A 139 -10.07 -5.56 6.48
N PHE A 140 -9.89 -5.14 5.23
CA PHE A 140 -9.50 -3.77 4.94
C PHE A 140 -10.40 -2.79 5.70
N PRO A 141 -9.85 -1.89 6.53
CA PRO A 141 -10.64 -1.00 7.36
C PRO A 141 -11.48 -0.07 6.49
N ARG A 142 -12.81 -0.28 6.47
CA ARG A 142 -13.76 0.53 5.67
C ARG A 142 -14.07 1.90 6.28
N ASN A 143 -13.54 2.14 7.47
CA ASN A 143 -13.80 3.28 8.34
C ASN A 143 -12.83 4.44 8.12
N LEU A 144 -11.73 4.23 7.39
CA LEU A 144 -11.07 5.31 6.70
C LEU A 144 -11.74 5.43 5.34
N PRO A 145 -12.20 6.62 4.92
CA PRO A 145 -12.58 6.78 3.53
C PRO A 145 -11.40 6.33 2.69
N ASP A 146 -11.64 5.42 1.74
CA ASP A 146 -10.73 5.29 0.60
C ASP A 146 -10.42 6.74 0.17
N PRO A 147 -9.13 7.10 0.00
CA PRO A 147 -8.75 8.48 -0.28
C PRO A 147 -9.70 9.06 -1.33
N ILE A 148 -10.36 10.16 -0.95
CA ILE A 148 -11.52 10.70 -1.65
C ILE A 148 -11.13 10.98 -3.10
N CYS A 149 -11.89 10.41 -4.02
CA CYS A 149 -11.90 10.82 -5.41
C CYS A 149 -12.44 12.26 -5.47
N ASP A 150 -11.61 13.23 -5.82
CA ASP A 150 -12.04 14.62 -5.94
C ASP A 150 -12.84 14.82 -7.24
N VAL A 151 -14.03 15.42 -7.13
CA VAL A 151 -15.04 15.56 -8.19
C VAL A 151 -15.07 17.00 -8.70
N GLY A 152 -14.06 17.38 -9.50
CA GLY A 152 -14.00 18.72 -10.07
C GLY A 152 -13.10 18.82 -11.29
N GLY A 153 -13.70 18.92 -12.47
CA GLY A 153 -13.05 19.28 -13.74
C GLY A 153 -13.76 18.71 -14.96
#